data_AF-A0A7J9Y4I8-F1
#
_entry.id   AF-A0A7J9Y4I8-F1
#
_cell.length_a   1.000
_cell.length_b   1.000
_cell.length_c   1.000
_cell.angle_alpha   90.00
_cell.angle_beta   90.00
_cell.angle_gamma   90.00
#
_symmetry.space_group_name_H-M   'P 1'
#
loop_
_entity.id
_entity.type
_entity.pdbx_description
1 polymer ?
#
loop_
_entity_poly.entity_id
_entity_poly.type
_entity_poly.pdbx_seq_one_letter_code
_entity_poly.pdbx_strand_id
1 'polypeptide(L)' 'RGLQRMVDNDTYCIDILTQISAANRALQAVAVELLEGHLGHCVAEATAAGGEDARLKVKEASDAIARLVKS' A
#
# COMPACT_ATOMS: atom_id res chain seq x y z
N ARG A 1 5.87 -12.58 12.98
CA ARG A 1 6.84 -13.19 13.93
C ARG A 1 7.47 -12.17 14.88
N GLY A 2 7.83 -10.94 14.47
CA GLY A 2 8.37 -9.92 15.38
C GLY A 2 7.40 -9.47 16.48
N LEU A 3 6.24 -8.93 16.10
CA LEU A 3 5.18 -8.49 17.03
C LEU A 3 4.68 -9.61 17.95
N GLN A 4 4.51 -10.82 17.38
CA GLN A 4 4.06 -11.99 18.15
C GLN A 4 5.00 -12.30 19.31
N ARG A 5 6.33 -12.29 19.08
CA ARG A 5 7.31 -12.45 20.17
C ARG A 5 7.26 -11.32 21.20
N MET A 6 6.95 -10.09 20.79
CA MET A 6 6.82 -8.98 21.76
C MET A 6 5.65 -9.21 22.69
N VAL A 7 4.53 -9.71 22.17
CA VAL A 7 3.35 -10.10 22.97
C VAL A 7 3.69 -11.29 23.87
N ASP A 8 4.30 -12.34 23.33
CA ASP A 8 4.66 -13.55 24.09
C ASP A 8 5.65 -13.25 25.24
N ASN A 9 6.46 -12.19 25.11
CA ASN A 9 7.43 -11.75 26.11
C ASN A 9 6.90 -10.67 27.07
N ASP A 10 5.59 -10.39 27.08
CA ASP A 10 4.99 -9.31 27.88
C ASP A 10 5.70 -7.95 27.71
N THR A 11 6.15 -7.65 26.48
CA THR A 11 6.80 -6.37 26.17
C THR A 11 5.83 -5.23 26.44
N TYR A 12 6.36 -4.09 26.92
CA TYR A 12 5.53 -2.93 27.24
C TYR A 12 4.65 -2.51 26.06
N CYS A 13 3.36 -2.31 26.33
CA CYS A 13 2.35 -2.10 25.29
C CYS A 13 2.68 -0.94 24.34
N ILE A 14 3.31 0.13 24.85
CA ILE A 14 3.67 1.29 24.03
C ILE A 14 4.78 0.95 23.01
N ASP A 15 5.69 0.05 23.34
CA ASP A 15 6.73 -0.40 22.42
C ASP A 15 6.14 -1.27 21.31
N ILE A 16 5.15 -2.12 21.64
CA ILE A 16 4.39 -2.90 20.66
C ILE A 16 3.65 -1.95 19.71
N LEU A 17 2.95 -0.93 20.21
CA LEU A 17 2.26 0.07 19.38
C LEU A 17 3.24 0.86 18.50
N THR A 18 4.43 1.17 19.01
CA THR A 18 5.49 1.82 18.24
C THR A 18 5.95 0.92 17.10
N GLN A 19 6.17 -0.37 17.36
CA GLN A 19 6.56 -1.34 16.33
C GLN A 19 5.45 -1.57 15.29
N ILE A 20 4.18 -1.58 15.70
CA ILE A 20 3.04 -1.64 14.77
C ILE A 20 3.05 -0.42 13.86
N SER A 21 3.24 0.78 14.43
CA SER A 21 3.29 2.02 13.66
C SER A 21 4.45 2.02 12.66
N ALA A 22 5.61 1.50 13.05
CA ALA A 22 6.76 1.33 12.15
C ALA A 22 6.47 0.34 11.01
N ALA A 23 5.84 -0.79 11.32
CA ALA A 23 5.43 -1.78 10.31
C ALA A 23 4.42 -1.19 9.32
N ASN A 24 3.42 -0.44 9.80
CA ASN A 24 2.44 0.21 8.94
C ASN A 24 3.09 1.22 7.98
N ARG A 25 4.05 2.03 8.47
CA ARG A 25 4.80 2.96 7.61
C ARG A 25 5.61 2.24 6.54
N ALA A 26 6.26 1.14 6.88
CA ALA A 26 7.00 0.33 5.92
C ALA A 26 6.07 -0.27 4.85
N LEU A 27 4.90 -0.78 5.25
CA LEU A 27 3.89 -1.30 4.32
C LEU A 27 3.32 -0.20 3.41
N GLN A 28 3.08 1.00 3.94
CA GLN A 28 2.66 2.16 3.14
C GLN A 28 3.72 2.52 2.09
N ALA A 29 5.00 2.52 2.44
CA ALA A 29 6.08 2.78 1.50
C ALA A 29 6.10 1.75 0.35
N VAL A 30 5.99 0.46 0.67
CA VAL A 30 5.91 -0.61 -0.33
C VAL A 30 4.66 -0.47 -1.20
N ALA A 31 3.51 -0.09 -0.63
CA ALA A 31 2.30 0.12 -1.39
C ALA A 31 2.43 1.26 -2.42
N VAL A 32 3.13 2.34 -2.07
CA VAL A 32 3.41 3.46 -2.99
C VAL A 32 4.35 3.01 -4.11
N GLU A 33 5.40 2.24 -3.80
CA GLU A 33 6.34 1.71 -4.79
C GLU A 33 5.64 0.78 -5.81
N LEU A 34 4.77 -0.11 -5.32
CA LEU A 34 3.97 -0.98 -6.19
C LEU A 34 3.00 -0.18 -7.07
N LEU A 35 2.39 0.87 -6.52
CA LEU A 35 1.52 1.75 -7.27
C LEU A 35 2.28 2.49 -8.37
N GLU A 36 3.49 2.99 -8.09
CA GLU A 36 4.34 3.64 -9.10
C GLU A 36 4.62 2.69 -10.28
N GLY A 37 5.00 1.44 -9.99
CA GLY A 37 5.19 0.42 -11.03
C GLY A 37 3.90 0.13 -11.82
N HIS A 38 2.75 0.09 -11.17
CA HIS A 38 1.46 -0.10 -11.83
C HIS A 38 1.08 1.07 -12.76
N LEU A 39 1.36 2.31 -12.32
CA LEU A 39 1.13 3.51 -13.11
C LEU A 39 2.06 3.54 -14.33
N GLY A 40 3.34 3.19 -14.15
CA GLY A 40 4.36 3.21 -15.20
C GLY A 40 4.22 2.11 -16.26
N HIS A 41 3.57 0.98 -15.93
CA HIS A 41 3.36 -0.12 -16.87
C HIS A 41 1.89 -0.21 -17.31
N CYS A 42 1.02 -0.73 -16.45
CA CYS A 42 -0.36 -1.07 -16.83
C CYS A 42 -1.19 0.15 -17.22
N VAL A 43 -1.09 1.25 -16.47
CA VAL A 43 -1.86 2.47 -16.77
C VAL A 43 -1.27 3.20 -17.98
N ALA A 44 0.06 3.29 -18.09
CA ALA A 44 0.73 3.90 -19.23
C ALA A 44 0.40 3.18 -20.55
N GLU A 45 0.45 1.85 -20.57
CA GLU A 45 0.07 1.04 -21.73
C GLU A 45 -1.41 1.23 -22.10
N ALA A 46 -2.31 1.19 -21.11
CA ALA A 46 -3.73 1.37 -21.35
C ALA A 46 -4.08 2.78 -21.86
N THR A 47 -3.43 3.82 -21.32
CA THR A 47 -3.62 5.20 -21.81
C THR A 47 -3.04 5.42 -23.19
N ALA A 48 -1.94 4.76 -23.55
CA ALA A 48 -1.41 4.77 -24.91
C ALA A 48 -2.36 4.11 -25.93
N ALA A 49 -3.04 3.03 -25.55
CA ALA A 49 -4.06 2.37 -26.36
C ALA A 49 -5.38 3.17 -26.44
N GLY A 50 -5.70 3.94 -25.39
CA GLY A 50 -6.89 4.77 -25.30
C GLY A 50 -8.18 3.99 -25.07
N GLY A 51 -9.33 4.65 -25.25
CA GLY A 51 -10.65 4.03 -25.12
C GLY A 51 -11.07 3.72 -23.68
N GLU A 52 -11.92 2.72 -23.53
CA GLU A 52 -12.53 2.36 -22.25
C GLU A 52 -11.53 1.73 -21.28
N ASP A 53 -10.58 0.93 -21.79
CA ASP A 53 -9.56 0.28 -20.96
C ASP A 53 -8.67 1.31 -20.22
N ALA A 54 -8.35 2.44 -20.87
CA ALA A 54 -7.66 3.54 -20.23
C ALA A 54 -8.43 4.08 -19.02
N ARG A 55 -9.74 4.30 -19.18
CA ARG A 55 -10.59 4.79 -18.08
C ARG A 55 -10.71 3.79 -16.95
N LEU A 56 -10.88 2.52 -17.28
CA LEU A 56 -10.98 1.45 -16.29
C LEU A 56 -9.70 1.33 -15.45
N LYS A 57 -8.52 1.38 -16.09
CA LYS A 57 -7.24 1.29 -15.41
C LYS A 57 -6.93 2.50 -14.53
N VAL A 58 -7.27 3.71 -14.98
CA VAL A 58 -7.16 4.92 -14.16
C VAL A 58 -8.10 4.87 -12.95
N LYS A 59 -9.33 4.38 -13.14
CA LYS A 59 -10.30 4.22 -12.05
C LYS A 59 -9.81 3.19 -11.02
N GLU A 60 -9.29 2.06 -11.48
CA GLU A 60 -8.71 1.01 -10.62
C GLU A 60 -7.60 1.56 -9.73
N ALA A 61 -6.64 2.28 -10.32
CA ALA A 61 -5.55 2.93 -9.58
C ALA A 61 -6.07 3.96 -8.57
N SER A 62 -7.07 4.77 -8.97
CA SER A 62 -7.69 5.79 -8.10
C SER A 62 -8.41 5.15 -6.90
N ASP A 63 -9.12 4.05 -7.13
CA ASP A 63 -9.79 3.29 -6.07
C ASP A 63 -8.78 2.64 -5.12
N ALA A 64 -7.63 2.18 -5.61
CA ALA A 64 -6.54 1.65 -4.79
C ALA A 64 -5.92 2.74 -3.89
N ILE A 65 -5.62 3.92 -4.44
CA ILE A 65 -5.14 5.08 -3.68
C ILE A 65 -6.14 5.48 -2.59
N ALA A 66 -7.43 5.53 -2.92
CA ALA A 66 -8.46 5.90 -1.97
C ALA A 66 -8.54 4.95 -0.76
N ARG A 67 -8.21 3.66 -0.94
CA ARG A 67 -8.11 2.70 0.18
C ARG A 67 -6.85 2.94 1.01
N LEU A 68 -5.71 3.19 0.36
CA LEU A 68 -4.42 3.43 1.02
C LEU A 68 -4.41 4.69 1.90
N VAL A 69 -5.12 5.74 1.48
CA VAL A 69 -5.20 7.00 2.25
C VAL A 69 -6.18 6.91 3.42
N LYS A 70 -7.14 5.98 3.39
CA LYS A 70 -8.14 5.80 4.45
C LYS A 70 -7.68 4.86 5.58
N SER A 71 -6.58 4.13 5.37
CA SER A 71 -5.95 3.22 6.34
C SER A 71 -4.90 3.92 7.19
#